data_AF-A0A2G9TNA5-F1
#
_entry.id   AF-A0A2G9TNA5-F1
#
_cell.length_a   1.000
_cell.length_b   1.000
_cell.length_c   1.000
_cell.angle_alpha   90.00
_cell.angle_beta   90.00
_cell.angle_gamma   90.00
#
_symmetry.space_group_name_H-M   'P 1'
#
loop_
_entity.id
_entity.type
_entity.pdbx_description
1 polymer ?
#
loop_
_entity_poly.entity_id
_entity_poly.type
_entity_poly.pdbx_seq_one_letter_code
_entity_poly.pdbx_strand_id
1 'polypeptide(L)'
;MFCCRKTLNRLEKNADMRSLRSTEKDEEKFFALKKKMDETLEKSMLFDMLIDEWNVNWPFLKQRRDYQLKPLEPIKEFIQSQIERRKREIANGTHVPQGEGDDFVDAFLIQMKKDRESGAPTSFDDETLLTSLLDLWSAGQETTATTLEWAFSYLLLNPQVTARVEEELLSLTKGRRPLSIADRPNTPFFNATLT
;
A
#
# COMPACT_ATOMS: atom_id res chain seq x y z
N MET A 1 -22.97 -25.79 -10.95
CA MET A 1 -23.17 -24.32 -11.01
C MET A 1 -24.02 -23.71 -9.88
N PHE A 2 -24.81 -24.46 -9.10
CA PHE A 2 -25.66 -23.88 -8.04
C PHE A 2 -25.00 -23.75 -6.65
N CYS A 3 -23.86 -24.41 -6.39
CA CYS A 3 -23.23 -24.41 -5.07
C CYS A 3 -22.38 -23.16 -4.80
N CYS A 4 -21.60 -22.67 -5.79
CA CYS A 4 -20.81 -21.44 -5.65
C CYS A 4 -21.66 -20.17 -5.42
N ARG A 5 -22.92 -20.16 -5.87
CA ARG A 5 -23.78 -18.98 -5.73
C ARG A 5 -24.32 -18.79 -4.30
N LYS A 6 -24.37 -19.87 -3.51
CA LYS A 6 -24.83 -19.81 -2.11
C LYS A 6 -23.73 -19.38 -1.13
N THR A 7 -22.47 -19.63 -1.44
CA THR A 7 -21.32 -19.17 -0.63
C THR A 7 -21.05 -17.67 -0.82
N LEU A 8 -21.13 -17.16 -2.06
CA LEU A 8 -21.01 -15.72 -2.35
C LEU A 8 -22.06 -14.86 -1.62
N ASN A 9 -23.33 -15.27 -1.62
CA ASN A 9 -24.41 -14.55 -0.93
C ASN A 9 -24.32 -14.59 0.62
N ARG A 10 -23.47 -15.47 1.18
CA ARG A 10 -23.27 -15.58 2.63
C ARG A 10 -22.11 -14.71 3.12
N LEU A 11 -21.15 -14.40 2.25
CA LEU A 11 -20.05 -13.46 2.53
C LEU A 11 -20.52 -12.00 2.49
N GLU A 12 -21.53 -11.67 1.69
CA GLU A 12 -22.09 -10.31 1.61
C GLU A 12 -22.85 -9.87 2.88
N LYS A 13 -23.30 -10.79 3.74
CA LYS A 13 -24.22 -10.47 4.84
C LYS A 13 -23.59 -10.26 6.21
N ASN A 14 -22.31 -10.59 6.42
CA ASN A 14 -21.69 -10.61 7.75
C ASN A 14 -20.39 -9.82 7.87
N ALA A 15 -20.12 -8.89 6.94
CA ALA A 15 -18.97 -8.04 7.06
C ALA A 15 -19.40 -6.57 7.11
N ASP A 16 -19.24 -5.99 8.29
CA ASP A 16 -18.93 -4.58 8.48
C ASP A 16 -17.55 -4.28 7.83
N MET A 17 -17.48 -4.50 6.51
CA MET A 17 -16.33 -4.24 5.62
C MET A 17 -16.52 -2.91 4.88
N ARG A 18 -17.44 -2.06 5.34
CA ARG A 18 -17.73 -0.77 4.71
C ARG A 18 -16.69 0.30 5.05
N SER A 19 -15.89 0.12 6.11
CA SER A 19 -14.82 1.05 6.48
C SER A 19 -13.55 0.91 5.63
N LEU A 20 -13.42 -0.17 4.84
CA LEU A 20 -12.23 -0.44 3.98
C LEU A 20 -12.51 -0.28 2.48
N ARG A 21 -13.71 0.16 2.09
CA ARG A 21 -14.02 0.37 0.67
C ARG A 21 -13.51 1.75 0.27
N SER A 22 -12.37 1.81 -0.43
CA SER A 22 -12.07 2.92 -1.33
C SER A 22 -13.36 3.29 -2.04
N THR A 23 -13.76 4.56 -1.99
CA THR A 23 -14.94 4.96 -2.76
C THR A 23 -14.65 4.67 -4.23
N GLU A 24 -15.66 4.42 -5.06
CA GLU A 24 -15.47 4.18 -6.50
C GLU A 24 -14.60 5.28 -7.15
N LYS A 25 -14.73 6.52 -6.64
CA LYS A 25 -13.89 7.67 -7.00
C LYS A 25 -12.42 7.54 -6.56
N ASP A 26 -12.14 6.90 -5.45
CA ASP A 26 -10.78 6.67 -4.96
C ASP A 26 -10.11 5.53 -5.74
N GLU A 27 -10.88 4.55 -6.20
CA GLU A 27 -10.41 3.46 -7.06
C GLU A 27 -10.03 3.95 -8.46
N GLU A 28 -10.90 4.74 -9.11
CA GLU A 28 -10.59 5.35 -10.41
C GLU A 28 -9.32 6.21 -10.35
N LYS A 29 -9.19 7.02 -9.28
CA LYS A 29 -7.98 7.81 -9.03
C LYS A 29 -6.77 6.92 -8.83
N PHE A 30 -6.89 5.85 -8.05
CA PHE A 30 -5.80 4.93 -7.80
C PHE A 30 -5.27 4.32 -9.11
N PHE A 31 -6.14 3.79 -9.97
CA PHE A 31 -5.72 3.23 -11.26
C PHE A 31 -5.14 4.29 -12.20
N ALA A 32 -5.66 5.51 -12.18
CA ALA A 32 -5.10 6.62 -12.95
C ALA A 32 -3.69 7.01 -12.49
N LEU A 33 -3.43 6.98 -11.17
CA LEU A 33 -2.12 7.23 -10.59
C LEU A 33 -1.16 6.07 -10.88
N LYS A 34 -1.61 4.82 -10.71
CA LYS A 34 -0.84 3.62 -11.04
C LYS A 34 -0.36 3.64 -12.49
N LYS A 35 -1.27 3.89 -13.44
CA LYS A 35 -0.92 3.96 -14.87
C LYS A 35 0.21 4.96 -15.16
N LYS A 36 0.22 6.11 -14.48
CA LYS A 36 1.29 7.11 -14.63
C LYS A 36 2.63 6.64 -14.06
N MET A 37 2.59 5.87 -12.97
CA MET A 37 3.78 5.25 -12.38
C MET A 37 4.34 4.15 -13.29
N ASP A 38 3.49 3.26 -13.79
CA ASP A 38 3.89 2.17 -14.71
C ASP A 38 4.56 2.76 -15.98
N GLU A 39 3.96 3.80 -16.57
CA GLU A 39 4.54 4.52 -17.70
C GLU A 39 5.92 5.17 -17.39
N THR A 40 6.21 5.45 -16.12
CA THR A 40 7.50 6.01 -15.67
C THR A 40 8.54 4.91 -15.53
N LEU A 41 8.19 3.82 -14.84
CA LEU A 41 9.07 2.67 -14.64
C LEU A 41 9.49 2.02 -15.96
N GLU A 42 8.58 1.90 -16.93
CA GLU A 42 8.90 1.37 -18.27
C GLU A 42 9.87 2.26 -19.06
N LYS A 43 9.86 3.58 -18.79
CA LYS A 43 10.72 4.56 -19.48
C LYS A 43 12.02 4.83 -18.73
N SER A 44 12.11 4.41 -17.47
CA SER A 44 13.34 4.38 -16.70
C SER A 44 14.27 3.31 -17.28
N MET A 45 15.44 3.73 -17.72
CA MET A 45 16.48 2.84 -18.21
C MET A 45 17.45 2.52 -17.06
N LEU A 46 18.17 1.41 -17.16
CA LEU A 46 19.15 1.00 -16.15
C LEU A 46 20.19 2.08 -15.79
N PHE A 47 20.49 3.00 -16.71
CA PHE A 47 21.41 4.10 -16.47
C PHE A 47 20.84 5.22 -15.61
N ASP A 48 19.52 5.30 -15.42
CA ASP A 48 18.91 6.28 -14.53
C ASP A 48 19.25 5.97 -13.05
N MET A 49 19.59 4.71 -12.74
CA MET A 49 20.15 4.31 -11.44
C MET A 49 21.61 4.77 -11.24
N LEU A 50 22.29 5.23 -12.30
CA LEU A 50 23.63 5.79 -12.22
C LEU A 50 23.62 7.32 -12.04
N ILE A 51 22.42 7.92 -11.95
CA ILE A 51 22.25 9.35 -11.63
C ILE A 51 22.46 9.51 -10.13
N ASP A 52 23.41 10.35 -9.77
CA ASP A 52 23.86 10.60 -8.39
C ASP A 52 24.04 12.12 -8.21
N GLU A 53 24.22 12.58 -6.98
CA GLU A 53 24.23 14.02 -6.64
C GLU A 53 25.24 14.83 -7.47
N TRP A 54 26.35 14.19 -7.88
CA TRP A 54 27.42 14.84 -8.63
C TRP A 54 27.13 15.05 -10.12
N ASN A 55 26.23 14.26 -10.72
CA ASN A 55 25.95 14.30 -12.17
C ASN A 55 24.53 14.81 -12.50
N VAL A 56 23.63 14.91 -11.51
CA VAL A 56 22.22 15.31 -11.70
C VAL A 56 22.05 16.71 -12.33
N ASN A 57 23.04 17.60 -12.16
CA ASN A 57 22.98 18.97 -12.68
C ASN A 57 23.45 19.11 -14.14
N TRP A 58 23.93 18.04 -14.79
CA TRP A 58 24.26 18.11 -16.21
C TRP A 58 23.03 18.38 -17.07
N PRO A 59 23.09 19.25 -18.09
CA PRO A 59 21.91 19.71 -18.82
C PRO A 59 21.04 18.59 -19.39
N PHE A 60 21.66 17.53 -19.92
CA PHE A 60 20.97 16.39 -20.49
C PHE A 60 20.38 15.45 -19.43
N LEU A 61 21.06 15.27 -18.28
CA LEU A 61 20.54 14.48 -17.15
C LEU A 61 19.42 15.22 -16.44
N LYS A 62 19.53 16.54 -16.25
CA LYS A 62 18.48 17.39 -15.71
C LYS A 62 17.23 17.36 -16.58
N GLN A 63 17.38 17.53 -17.89
CA GLN A 63 16.25 17.46 -18.83
C GLN A 63 15.58 16.08 -18.80
N ARG A 64 16.37 15.01 -18.71
CA ARG A 64 15.86 13.64 -18.61
C ARG A 64 15.14 13.38 -17.29
N ARG A 65 15.71 13.82 -16.16
CA ARG A 65 15.11 13.76 -14.83
C ARG A 65 13.77 14.50 -14.81
N ASP A 66 13.74 15.73 -15.31
CA ASP A 66 12.51 16.54 -15.32
C ASP A 66 11.44 15.91 -16.22
N TYR A 67 11.83 15.26 -17.32
CA TYR A 67 10.93 14.47 -18.16
C TYR A 67 10.40 13.21 -17.46
N GLN A 68 11.26 12.50 -16.73
CA GLN A 68 10.92 11.26 -16.01
C GLN A 68 10.10 11.49 -14.75
N LEU A 69 10.33 12.59 -14.02
CA LEU A 69 9.59 12.89 -12.79
C LEU A 69 8.23 13.53 -13.07
N LYS A 70 8.01 14.08 -14.28
CA LYS A 70 6.75 14.74 -14.65
C LYS A 70 5.49 13.89 -14.43
N PRO A 71 5.48 12.57 -14.72
CA PRO A 71 4.31 11.73 -14.45
C PRO A 71 4.11 11.43 -12.95
N LEU A 72 5.11 11.67 -12.10
CA LEU A 72 4.99 11.53 -10.65
C LEU A 72 4.31 12.73 -9.99
N GLU A 73 4.26 13.90 -10.65
CA GLU A 73 3.65 15.11 -10.07
C GLU A 73 2.20 14.88 -9.58
N PRO A 74 1.28 14.27 -10.35
CA PRO A 74 -0.07 13.99 -9.87
C PRO A 74 -0.12 13.04 -8.66
N ILE A 75 0.86 12.14 -8.54
CA ILE A 75 0.97 11.21 -7.41
C ILE A 75 1.46 11.98 -6.19
N LYS A 76 2.48 12.82 -6.34
CA LYS A 76 2.98 13.72 -5.29
C LYS A 76 1.87 14.64 -4.79
N GLU A 77 1.16 15.31 -5.70
CA GLU A 77 0.02 16.18 -5.37
C GLU A 77 -1.06 15.42 -4.58
N PHE A 78 -1.36 14.18 -4.98
CA PHE A 78 -2.31 13.35 -4.27
C PHE A 78 -1.82 13.02 -2.86
N ILE A 79 -0.60 12.50 -2.69
CA ILE A 79 -0.03 12.16 -1.38
C ILE A 79 0.01 13.41 -0.49
N GLN A 80 0.46 14.54 -1.03
CA GLN A 80 0.49 15.81 -0.33
C GLN A 80 -0.91 16.25 0.14
N SER A 81 -1.94 16.07 -0.70
CA SER A 81 -3.33 16.33 -0.30
C SER A 81 -3.79 15.47 0.88
N GLN A 82 -3.30 14.22 0.97
CA GLN A 82 -3.61 13.30 2.08
C GLN A 82 -2.90 13.72 3.37
N ILE A 83 -1.62 14.11 3.29
CA ILE A 83 -0.87 14.64 4.43
C ILE A 83 -1.56 15.89 4.99
N GLU A 84 -1.93 16.83 4.12
CA GLU A 84 -2.59 18.08 4.54
C GLU A 84 -4.01 17.85 5.05
N ARG A 85 -4.71 16.83 4.55
CA ARG A 85 -5.97 16.38 5.16
C ARG A 85 -5.73 15.86 6.57
N ARG A 86 -4.77 14.96 6.77
CA ARG A 86 -4.45 14.37 8.08
C ARG A 86 -4.03 15.43 9.10
N LYS A 87 -3.17 16.38 8.72
CA LYS A 87 -2.78 17.52 9.57
C LYS A 87 -3.99 18.36 10.00
N ARG A 88 -4.95 18.61 9.10
CA ARG A 88 -6.19 19.33 9.44
C ARG A 88 -7.09 18.54 10.39
N GLU A 89 -7.20 17.23 10.22
CA GLU A 89 -7.95 16.34 11.11
C GLU A 89 -7.33 16.27 12.52
N ILE A 90 -6.01 16.37 12.63
CA ILE A 90 -5.32 16.49 13.92
C ILE A 90 -5.59 17.87 14.55
N ALA A 91 -5.46 18.94 13.75
CA ALA A 91 -5.64 20.31 14.23
C ALA A 91 -7.08 20.60 14.70
N ASN A 92 -8.08 19.99 14.07
CA ASN A 92 -9.49 20.16 14.45
C ASN A 92 -9.97 19.14 15.51
N GLY A 93 -9.10 18.21 15.93
CA GLY A 93 -9.40 17.20 16.94
C GLY A 93 -10.29 16.04 16.46
N THR A 94 -10.56 15.92 15.15
CA THR A 94 -11.33 14.78 14.60
C THR A 94 -10.49 13.50 14.58
N HIS A 95 -9.18 13.64 14.43
CA HIS A 95 -8.21 12.56 14.51
C HIS A 95 -7.24 12.82 15.67
N VAL A 96 -7.07 11.87 16.58
CA VAL A 96 -6.18 12.00 17.73
C VAL A 96 -5.22 10.82 17.71
N PRO A 97 -3.96 11.03 17.28
CA PRO A 97 -2.95 9.99 17.28
C PRO A 97 -2.76 9.40 18.67
N GLN A 98 -2.81 8.07 18.80
CA GLN A 98 -2.64 7.39 20.08
C GLN A 98 -1.22 6.82 20.22
N GLY A 99 -0.65 6.89 21.44
CA GLY A 99 0.65 6.30 21.74
C GLY A 99 1.77 6.80 20.81
N GLU A 100 2.29 5.91 19.96
CA GLU A 100 3.34 6.20 18.97
C GLU A 100 2.78 6.48 17.56
N GLY A 101 1.46 6.54 17.38
CA GLY A 101 0.76 6.77 16.11
C GLY A 101 -0.07 5.57 15.68
N ASP A 102 -1.22 5.81 15.03
CA ASP A 102 -2.11 4.75 14.54
C ASP A 102 -1.64 4.20 13.18
N ASP A 103 -0.91 5.03 12.42
CA ASP A 103 -0.28 4.65 11.17
C ASP A 103 1.08 5.36 10.98
N PHE A 104 1.73 5.09 9.85
CA PHE A 104 3.03 5.66 9.51
C PHE A 104 3.02 7.21 9.49
N VAL A 105 1.93 7.82 9.02
CA VAL A 105 1.85 9.30 8.93
C VAL A 105 1.79 9.88 10.33
N ASP A 106 0.97 9.31 11.21
CA ASP A 106 0.87 9.75 12.60
C ASP A 106 2.20 9.60 13.34
N ALA A 107 2.85 8.44 13.21
CA ALA A 107 4.13 8.18 13.84
C ALA A 107 5.20 9.19 13.38
N PHE A 108 5.24 9.48 12.08
CA PHE A 108 6.16 10.46 11.51
C PHE A 108 5.87 11.88 12.02
N LEU A 109 4.61 12.30 12.05
CA LEU A 109 4.21 13.62 12.54
C LEU A 109 4.48 13.79 14.05
N ILE A 110 4.27 12.73 14.86
CA ILE A 110 4.62 12.71 16.28
C ILE A 110 6.12 12.88 16.46
N GLN A 111 6.93 12.14 15.70
CA GLN A 111 8.38 12.24 15.78
C GLN A 111 8.89 13.63 15.35
N MET A 112 8.37 14.15 14.23
CA MET A 112 8.68 15.50 13.75
C MET A 112 8.38 16.58 14.80
N LYS A 113 7.27 16.43 15.55
CA LYS A 113 6.93 17.34 16.64
C LYS A 113 7.92 17.23 17.82
N LYS A 114 8.25 16.01 18.25
CA LYS A 114 9.23 15.77 19.34
C LYS A 114 10.59 16.39 19.03
N ASP A 115 11.08 16.20 17.80
CA ASP A 115 12.37 16.72 17.38
C ASP A 115 12.38 18.26 17.40
N ARG A 116 11.30 18.88 16.87
CA ARG A 116 11.13 20.34 16.92
C ARG A 116 11.12 20.89 18.34
N GLU A 117 10.45 20.22 19.27
CA GLU A 117 10.39 20.63 20.68
C GLU A 117 11.74 20.45 21.40
N SER A 118 12.52 19.43 21.02
CA SER A 118 13.85 19.17 21.60
C SER A 118 14.96 20.07 21.03
N GLY A 119 14.74 20.70 19.87
CA GLY A 119 15.76 21.47 19.15
C GLY A 119 16.88 20.63 18.55
N ALA A 120 16.71 19.31 18.46
CA ALA A 120 17.67 18.41 17.85
C ALA A 120 17.72 18.60 16.32
N PRO A 121 18.91 18.45 15.68
CA PRO A 121 18.98 18.32 14.23
C PRO A 121 18.18 17.08 13.81
N THR A 122 17.30 17.25 12.82
CA THR A 122 16.36 16.20 12.41
C THR A 122 16.22 16.16 10.89
N SER A 123 16.05 14.94 10.36
CA SER A 123 15.65 14.66 8.98
C SER A 123 14.14 14.48 8.85
N PHE A 124 13.38 14.61 9.93
CA PHE A 124 11.92 14.53 9.90
C PHE A 124 11.34 15.88 9.48
N ASP A 125 11.12 16.02 8.18
CA ASP A 125 10.44 17.16 7.57
C ASP A 125 9.35 16.72 6.58
N ASP A 126 8.59 17.70 6.07
CA ASP A 126 7.47 17.47 5.17
C ASP A 126 7.90 16.83 3.83
N GLU A 127 9.10 17.15 3.34
CA GLU A 127 9.64 16.61 2.09
C GLU A 127 10.03 15.14 2.25
N THR A 128 10.64 14.80 3.39
CA THR A 128 11.01 13.44 3.76
C THR A 128 9.77 12.58 3.99
N LEU A 129 8.72 13.12 4.63
CA LEU A 129 7.44 12.42 4.77
C LEU A 129 6.80 12.13 3.40
N LEU A 130 6.74 13.15 2.52
CA LEU A 130 6.20 13.00 1.17
C LEU A 130 6.97 11.94 0.36
N THR A 131 8.29 12.00 0.41
CA THR A 131 9.18 11.08 -0.32
C THR A 131 9.05 9.65 0.22
N SER A 132 9.01 9.48 1.55
CA SER A 132 8.82 8.17 2.18
C SER A 132 7.49 7.53 1.82
N LEU A 133 6.41 8.33 1.76
CA LEU A 133 5.10 7.83 1.34
C LEU A 133 5.05 7.47 -0.13
N LEU A 134 5.73 8.23 -1.00
CA LEU A 134 5.85 7.91 -2.42
C LEU A 134 6.61 6.59 -2.62
N ASP A 135 7.71 6.40 -1.88
CA ASP A 135 8.51 5.18 -1.92
C ASP A 135 7.70 3.97 -1.45
N LEU A 136 7.06 4.05 -0.28
CA LEU A 136 6.23 2.97 0.27
C LEU A 136 5.08 2.59 -0.67
N TRP A 137 4.41 3.58 -1.27
CA TRP A 137 3.35 3.34 -2.23
C TRP A 137 3.88 2.69 -3.51
N SER A 138 4.98 3.20 -4.06
CA SER A 138 5.59 2.64 -5.27
C SER A 138 6.02 1.18 -5.06
N ALA A 139 6.73 0.91 -3.97
CA ALA A 139 7.26 -0.41 -3.67
C ALA A 139 6.15 -1.46 -3.41
N GLY A 140 5.07 -1.06 -2.73
CA GLY A 140 4.05 -2.00 -2.26
C GLY A 140 3.00 -2.41 -3.29
N GLN A 141 2.67 -1.53 -4.25
CA GLN A 141 1.49 -1.73 -5.09
C GLN A 141 1.69 -2.78 -6.19
N GLU A 142 2.79 -2.69 -6.93
CA GLU A 142 3.03 -3.59 -8.08
C GLU A 142 3.43 -4.99 -7.62
N THR A 143 4.42 -5.07 -6.71
CA THR A 143 4.95 -6.34 -6.21
C THR A 143 3.89 -7.21 -5.54
N THR A 144 3.05 -6.62 -4.71
CA THR A 144 1.96 -7.33 -4.02
C THR A 144 0.88 -7.76 -5.00
N ALA A 145 0.49 -6.90 -5.95
CA ALA A 145 -0.52 -7.23 -6.95
C ALA A 145 -0.07 -8.40 -7.85
N THR A 146 1.17 -8.36 -8.34
CA THR A 146 1.75 -9.45 -9.13
C THR A 146 1.85 -10.74 -8.32
N THR A 147 2.29 -10.67 -7.06
CA THR A 147 2.35 -11.85 -6.19
C THR A 147 0.97 -12.50 -6.01
N LEU A 148 -0.06 -11.69 -5.78
CA LEU A 148 -1.44 -12.17 -5.67
C LEU A 148 -1.95 -12.78 -6.98
N GLU A 149 -1.64 -12.15 -8.12
CA GLU A 149 -2.00 -12.67 -9.44
C GLU A 149 -1.43 -14.08 -9.67
N TRP A 150 -0.14 -14.27 -9.39
CA TRP A 150 0.50 -15.58 -9.47
C TRP A 150 -0.09 -16.55 -8.46
N ALA A 151 -0.27 -16.14 -7.21
CA ALA A 151 -0.84 -16.98 -6.16
C ALA A 151 -2.23 -17.51 -6.56
N PHE A 152 -3.13 -16.65 -7.03
CA PHE A 152 -4.43 -17.07 -7.51
C PHE A 152 -4.34 -17.96 -8.75
N SER A 153 -3.44 -17.66 -9.68
CA SER A 153 -3.21 -18.50 -10.86
C SER A 153 -2.78 -19.93 -10.46
N TYR A 154 -1.85 -20.06 -9.51
CA TYR A 154 -1.42 -21.36 -9.00
C TYR A 154 -2.55 -22.12 -8.28
N LEU A 155 -3.35 -21.42 -7.46
CA LEU A 155 -4.50 -22.03 -6.77
C LEU A 155 -5.57 -22.52 -7.76
N LEU A 156 -5.85 -21.76 -8.82
CA LEU A 156 -6.81 -22.14 -9.86
C LEU A 156 -6.34 -23.37 -10.66
N LEU A 157 -5.04 -23.49 -10.92
CA LEU A 157 -4.45 -24.63 -11.62
C LEU A 157 -4.31 -25.88 -10.74
N ASN A 158 -4.40 -25.74 -9.42
CA ASN A 158 -4.24 -26.84 -8.46
C ASN A 158 -5.45 -26.96 -7.51
N PRO A 159 -6.63 -27.42 -7.99
CA PRO A 159 -7.84 -27.53 -7.17
C PRO A 159 -7.66 -28.36 -5.89
N GLN A 160 -6.77 -29.36 -5.92
CA GLN A 160 -6.43 -30.20 -4.76
C GLN A 160 -5.74 -29.41 -3.65
N VAL A 161 -4.88 -28.44 -4.02
CA VAL A 161 -4.20 -27.56 -3.07
C VAL A 161 -5.21 -26.58 -2.49
N THR A 162 -6.03 -25.97 -3.34
CA THR A 162 -7.10 -25.05 -2.94
C THR A 162 -8.08 -25.70 -1.96
N ALA A 163 -8.56 -26.90 -2.25
CA ALA A 163 -9.47 -27.63 -1.36
C ALA A 163 -8.86 -27.88 0.03
N ARG A 164 -7.56 -28.20 0.08
CA ARG A 164 -6.85 -28.45 1.34
C ARG A 164 -6.58 -27.16 2.13
N VAL A 165 -6.27 -26.06 1.45
CA VAL A 165 -6.20 -24.73 2.08
C VAL A 165 -7.57 -24.34 2.66
N GLU A 166 -8.64 -24.47 1.88
CA GLU A 166 -9.99 -24.15 2.35
C GLU A 166 -10.39 -25.00 3.56
N GLU A 167 -10.09 -26.30 3.55
CA GLU A 167 -10.34 -27.18 4.69
C GLU A 167 -9.59 -26.72 5.95
N GLU A 168 -8.30 -26.40 5.85
CA GLU A 168 -7.50 -25.91 6.98
C GLU A 168 -8.10 -24.62 7.54
N LEU A 169 -8.38 -23.62 6.69
CA LEU A 169 -8.91 -22.32 7.10
C LEU A 169 -10.32 -22.41 7.68
N LEU A 170 -11.20 -23.23 7.09
CA LEU A 170 -12.55 -23.46 7.58
C LEU A 170 -12.56 -24.25 8.88
N SER A 171 -11.65 -25.20 9.07
CA SER A 171 -11.51 -25.93 10.33
C SER A 171 -11.14 -25.01 11.49
N LEU A 172 -10.21 -24.07 11.24
CA LEU A 172 -9.73 -23.11 12.24
C LEU A 172 -10.79 -22.07 12.61
N THR A 173 -11.40 -21.45 11.60
CA THR A 173 -12.41 -20.39 11.81
C THR A 173 -13.81 -20.94 12.11
N LYS A 174 -14.03 -22.24 11.84
CA LYS A 174 -15.34 -22.91 11.82
C LYS A 174 -16.36 -22.23 10.89
N GLY A 175 -15.88 -21.38 9.96
CA GLY A 175 -16.72 -20.52 9.13
C GLY A 175 -17.55 -19.49 9.90
N ARG A 176 -17.17 -19.17 11.15
CA ARG A 176 -17.95 -18.28 12.05
C ARG A 176 -17.35 -16.89 12.22
N ARG A 177 -16.08 -16.72 11.88
CA ARG A 177 -15.33 -15.46 12.00
C ARG A 177 -14.35 -15.28 10.84
N PRO A 178 -13.97 -14.04 10.51
CA PRO A 178 -12.87 -13.79 9.58
C PRO A 178 -11.53 -14.33 10.11
N LEU A 179 -10.59 -14.53 9.19
CA LEU A 179 -9.20 -14.81 9.51
C LEU A 179 -8.54 -13.57 10.12
N SER A 180 -7.62 -13.81 11.05
CA SER A 180 -6.78 -12.79 11.67
C SER A 180 -5.30 -13.14 11.49
N ILE A 181 -4.42 -12.15 11.57
CA ILE A 181 -2.96 -12.37 11.55
C ILE A 181 -2.53 -13.33 12.68
N ALA A 182 -3.24 -13.31 13.82
CA ALA A 182 -2.99 -14.21 14.94
C ALA A 182 -3.24 -15.70 14.61
N ASP A 183 -3.96 -16.00 13.52
CA ASP A 183 -4.21 -17.36 13.06
C ASP A 183 -3.02 -17.97 12.31
N ARG A 184 -2.08 -17.13 11.84
CA ARG A 184 -0.95 -17.55 11.00
C ARG A 184 -0.16 -18.74 11.58
N PRO A 185 0.18 -18.82 12.87
CA PRO A 185 0.89 -19.99 13.42
C PRO A 185 0.09 -21.29 13.32
N ASN A 186 -1.23 -21.21 13.21
CA ASN A 186 -2.16 -22.34 13.17
C ASN A 186 -2.60 -22.72 11.74
N THR A 187 -2.00 -22.12 10.70
CA THR A 187 -2.28 -22.41 9.30
C THR A 187 -1.00 -22.84 8.55
N PRO A 188 -0.35 -23.94 8.96
CA PRO A 188 0.94 -24.35 8.41
C PRO A 188 0.85 -24.71 6.93
N PHE A 189 -0.25 -25.32 6.46
CA PHE A 189 -0.39 -25.67 5.04
C PHE A 189 -0.59 -24.42 4.19
N PHE A 190 -1.49 -23.52 4.60
CA PHE A 190 -1.68 -22.23 3.93
C PHE A 190 -0.38 -21.42 3.88
N ASN A 191 0.38 -21.35 4.96
CA ASN A 191 1.68 -20.66 4.95
C ASN A 191 2.65 -21.27 3.95
N ALA A 192 2.70 -22.60 3.84
CA ALA A 192 3.56 -23.28 2.89
C ALA A 192 3.16 -23.00 1.43
N THR A 193 1.90 -22.65 1.15
CA THR A 193 1.44 -22.30 -0.20
C THR A 193 1.80 -20.87 -0.63
N LEU A 194 2.19 -20.00 0.32
CA LEU A 194 2.50 -18.59 0.07
C LEU A 194 4.01 -18.32 -0.10
N THR A 195 4.87 -19.30 0.22
CA THR A 195 6.34 -19.28 0.08
C THR A 195 6.79 -19.94 -1.21
#